data_AF-A0A7C3A5U2-F1
#
_entry.id   AF-A0A7C3A5U2-F1
#
_cell.length_a   1.000
_cell.length_b   1.000
_cell.length_c   1.000
_cell.angle_alpha   90.00
_cell.angle_beta   90.00
_cell.angle_gamma   90.00
#
_symmetry.space_group_name_H-M   'P 1'
#
loop_
_entity.id
_entity.type
_entity.pdbx_description
1 polymer ?
#
loop_
_entity_poly.entity_id
_entity_poly.type
_entity_poly.pdbx_seq_one_letter_code
_entity_poly.pdbx_strand_id
1 'polypeptide(L)' 'MVELMFRKVLLRHGFRRNRRSDELQYIGHWDKLGGIYVTLKPKMAVVEVKDRNAIYVFRSARELELFIRDLKTSVNMA' A
#
# COMPACT_ATOMS: atom_id res chain seq x y z
N MET A 1 12.95 11.19 -6.50
CA MET A 1 13.06 11.16 -5.03
C MET A 1 11.78 10.70 -4.33
N VAL A 2 10.59 11.25 -4.63
CA VAL A 2 9.32 10.88 -3.98
C VAL A 2 8.95 9.40 -4.11
N GLU A 3 9.11 8.83 -5.31
CA GLU A 3 8.89 7.40 -5.57
C GLU A 3 9.78 6.49 -4.70
N LEU A 4 11.01 6.93 -4.42
CA LEU A 4 11.96 6.22 -3.57
C LEU A 4 11.49 6.13 -2.11
N MET A 5 10.77 7.16 -1.64
CA MET A 5 10.23 7.20 -0.27
C MET A 5 9.01 6.27 -0.13
N PHE A 6 8.08 6.31 -1.09
CA PHE A 6 6.94 5.39 -1.09
C PHE A 6 7.39 3.93 -1.13
N ARG A 7 8.36 3.59 -1.98
CA ARG A 7 8.95 2.26 -2.05
C ARG A 7 9.54 1.81 -0.70
N LYS A 8 10.27 2.69 -0.01
CA LYS A 8 10.86 2.38 1.30
C LYS A 8 9.80 2.07 2.36
N VAL A 9 8.71 2.85 2.39
CA VAL A 9 7.57 2.60 3.28
C VAL A 9 6.99 1.20 3.00
N LEU A 10 6.67 0.92 1.73
CA LEU A 10 6.08 -0.35 1.33
C LEU A 10 6.94 -1.56 1.73
N LEU A 11 8.24 -1.51 1.45
CA LEU A 11 9.15 -2.61 1.82
C LEU A 11 9.27 -2.79 3.34
N ARG A 12 9.30 -1.69 4.11
CA ARG A 12 9.33 -1.74 5.59
C ARG A 12 8.08 -2.42 6.17
N HIS A 13 6.94 -2.27 5.51
CA HIS A 13 5.68 -2.87 5.92
C HIS A 13 5.40 -4.24 5.27
N GLY A 14 6.41 -4.85 4.62
CA GLY A 14 6.33 -6.21 4.10
C GLY A 14 5.65 -6.35 2.74
N PHE A 15 5.34 -5.24 2.06
CA PHE A 15 4.83 -5.29 0.69
C PHE A 15 5.92 -5.76 -0.27
N ARG A 16 5.53 -6.57 -1.26
CA ARG A 16 6.42 -7.12 -2.29
C ARG A 16 6.03 -6.58 -3.67
N ARG A 17 7.02 -6.41 -4.55
CA ARG A 17 6.75 -6.00 -5.94
C ARG A 17 5.85 -7.03 -6.62
N ASN A 18 4.72 -6.59 -7.19
CA ASN A 18 3.93 -7.44 -8.07
C ASN A 18 4.61 -7.52 -9.44
N ARG A 19 5.12 -8.71 -9.80
CA ARG A 19 5.80 -8.95 -11.08
C ARG A 19 4.86 -9.22 -12.25
N ARG A 20 3.56 -9.40 -11.98
CA ARG A 20 2.53 -9.67 -12.99
C ARG A 20 1.82 -8.40 -13.48
N SER A 21 2.19 -7.23 -12.95
CA SER A 21 1.62 -5.94 -13.35
C SER A 21 2.65 -5.16 -14.16
N ASP A 22 2.21 -4.59 -15.27
CA ASP A 22 3.02 -3.69 -16.10
C ASP A 22 3.31 -2.36 -15.39
N GLU A 23 2.56 -2.05 -14.33
CA GLU A 23 2.74 -0.84 -13.52
C GLU A 23 3.68 -1.08 -12.33
N LEU A 24 4.15 0.00 -11.69
CA LEU A 24 4.93 -0.04 -10.45
C LEU A 24 4.07 -0.38 -9.21
N GLN A 25 3.43 -1.53 -9.24
CA GLN A 25 2.59 -2.09 -8.19
C GLN A 25 3.34 -2.97 -7.18
N TYR A 26 2.95 -2.83 -5.92
CA TYR A 26 3.35 -3.67 -4.78
C TYR A 26 2.11 -4.31 -4.16
N ILE A 27 2.26 -5.50 -3.59
CA ILE A 27 1.19 -6.26 -2.95
C ILE A 27 1.56 -6.61 -1.52
N GLY A 28 0.62 -6.40 -0.60
CA GLY A 28 0.62 -6.93 0.75
C GLY A 28 -0.58 -7.87 0.91
N HIS A 29 -0.41 -8.94 1.67
CA HIS A 29 -1.49 -9.86 2.01
C HIS A 29 -1.63 -9.93 3.52
N TRP A 30 -2.81 -9.57 4.04
CA TRP A 30 -3.11 -9.62 5.48
C TRP A 30 -4.38 -10.45 5.67
N ASP A 31 -4.35 -11.36 6.65
CA ASP A 31 -5.32 -12.46 6.76
C ASP A 31 -6.80 -12.04 6.82
N LYS A 32 -7.11 -10.82 7.30
CA LYS A 32 -8.49 -10.30 7.40
C LYS A 32 -8.90 -9.27 6.34
N LEU A 33 -7.97 -8.84 5.48
CA LEU A 33 -8.23 -7.84 4.43
C LEU A 33 -7.84 -8.31 3.03
N GLY A 34 -7.44 -9.58 2.91
CA GLY A 34 -6.97 -10.16 1.67
C GLY A 34 -5.81 -9.38 1.07
N GLY A 35 -5.92 -9.08 -0.22
CA GLY A 35 -4.90 -8.39 -1.00
C GLY A 35 -5.01 -6.88 -0.94
N ILE A 36 -3.93 -6.23 -0.47
CA ILE A 36 -3.74 -4.78 -0.53
C ILE A 36 -2.74 -4.48 -1.65
N TYR A 37 -3.18 -3.72 -2.65
CA TYR A 37 -2.38 -3.38 -3.82
C TYR A 37 -2.01 -1.91 -3.76
N VAL A 38 -0.72 -1.60 -3.95
CA VAL A 38 -0.23 -0.23 -3.97
C VAL A 38 0.48 0.03 -5.28
N THR A 39 -0.14 0.83 -6.14
CA THR A 39 0.45 1.28 -7.40
C THR A 39 1.14 2.62 -7.20
N LEU A 40 2.45 2.66 -7.46
CA LEU A 40 3.22 3.90 -7.47
C LEU A 40 3.06 4.59 -8.81
N LYS A 41 2.70 5.88 -8.77
CA LYS A 41 2.57 6.78 -9.90
C LYS A 41 3.50 7.99 -9.67
N PRO A 42 3.75 8.83 -10.70
CA PRO A 42 4.52 10.05 -10.50
C PRO A 42 3.94 10.90 -9.36
N LYS A 43 4.74 11.08 -8.29
CA LYS A 43 4.41 11.88 -7.09
C LYS A 43 3.21 11.38 -6.26
N MET A 44 2.70 10.17 -6.47
CA MET A 44 1.58 9.65 -5.68
C MET A 44 1.59 8.12 -5.58
N ALA A 45 0.85 7.59 -4.61
CA ALA A 45 0.58 6.17 -4.44
C ALA A 45 -0.94 5.94 -4.41
N VAL A 46 -1.39 4.97 -5.19
CA VAL A 46 -2.80 4.52 -5.23
C VAL A 46 -2.88 3.19 -4.49
N VAL A 47 -3.67 3.14 -3.43
CA VAL A 47 -3.89 1.94 -2.62
C VAL A 47 -5.28 1.40 -2.90
N GLU A 48 -5.36 0.14 -3.29
CA GLU A 48 -6.61 -0.61 -3.48
C GLU A 48 -6.68 -1.71 -2.42
N VAL A 49 -7.80 -1.73 -1.67
CA VAL A 49 -8.10 -2.77 -0.68
C VAL A 49 -9.26 -3.59 -1.22
N LYS A 50 -8.99 -4.79 -1.73
CA LYS A 50 -9.98 -5.61 -2.45
C LYS A 50 -11.21 -5.92 -1.61
N ASP A 51 -11.01 -6.39 -0.37
CA ASP A 51 -12.11 -6.78 0.52
C ASP A 51 -13.02 -5.62 0.94
N ARG A 52 -12.52 -4.37 0.90
CA ARG A 52 -13.32 -3.19 1.24
C ARG A 52 -13.89 -2.49 0.00
N ASN A 53 -13.59 -2.97 -1.20
CA ASN A 53 -13.88 -2.30 -2.47
C ASN A 53 -13.55 -0.80 -2.43
N ALA A 54 -12.39 -0.45 -1.84
CA ALA A 54 -12.01 0.91 -1.53
C ALA A 54 -10.66 1.29 -2.16
N ILE A 55 -10.59 2.52 -2.69
CA ILE A 55 -9.40 3.09 -3.32
C ILE A 55 -9.02 4.37 -2.59
N TYR A 56 -7.74 4.48 -2.21
CA TYR A 56 -7.17 5.63 -1.52
C TYR A 56 -5.98 6.17 -2.30
N VAL A 57 -5.83 7.49 -2.36
CA VAL A 57 -4.73 8.16 -3.08
C VAL A 57 -3.93 9.01 -2.10
N PHE A 58 -2.62 8.80 -2.08
CA PHE A 58 -1.68 9.49 -1.19
C PHE A 58 -0.65 10.25 -2.01
N ARG A 59 -0.43 11.53 -1.67
CA ARG A 59 0.62 12.35 -2.28
C ARG A 59 1.88 12.44 -1.43
N SER A 60 1.80 11.97 -0.18
CA SER A 60 2.93 11.92 0.77
C SER A 60 3.20 10.50 1.24
N ALA A 61 4.49 10.13 1.31
CA ALA A 61 4.92 8.85 1.87
C ALA A 61 4.54 8.72 3.35
N ARG A 62 4.49 9.84 4.09
CA ARG A 62 4.08 9.86 5.50
C ARG A 62 2.60 9.50 5.65
N GLU A 63 1.73 10.06 4.81
CA GLU A 63 0.29 9.75 4.84
C GLU A 63 0.05 8.27 4.51
N LEU A 64 0.76 7.74 3.51
CA LEU A 64 0.71 6.32 3.20
C LEU A 64 1.17 5.45 4.38
N GLU A 65 2.28 5.82 5.04
CA GLU A 65 2.79 5.06 6.19
C GLU A 65 1.81 5.06 7.36
N LEU A 66 1.19 6.20 7.66
CA LEU A 66 0.15 6.30 8.70
C LEU A 66 -1.05 5.41 8.34
N PHE A 67 -1.56 5.52 7.11
CA PHE A 67 -2.67 4.68 6.65
C PHE A 67 -2.38 3.18 6.77
N ILE A 68 -1.19 2.73 6.35
CA ILE A 68 -0.79 1.32 6.44
C ILE A 68 -0.72 0.87 7.91
N ARG A 69 -0.22 1.71 8.82
CA ARG A 69 -0.17 1.40 10.27
C ARG A 69 -1.56 1.30 10.87
N ASP A 70 -2.44 2.26 10.57
CA ASP A 70 -3.81 2.28 11.08
C ASP A 70 -4.61 1.08 10.56
N LEU A 71 -4.43 0.75 9.28
CA LEU A 71 -5.06 -0.41 8.66
C LEU A 71 -4.59 -1.72 9.32
N LYS A 72 -3.30 -1.86 9.63
CA LYS A 72 -2.76 -3.03 10.34
C LYS A 72 -3.30 -3.13 11.77
N THR A 73 -3.41 -2.00 12.49
CA THR A 73 -4.01 -1.96 13.84
C THR A 73 -5.47 -2.38 13.80
N SER A 74 -6.25 -1.86 12.84
CA SER A 74 -7.66 -2.22 12.64
C SER A 74 -7.84 -3.73 12.38
N VAL A 75 -6.92 -4.36 11.65
CA VAL A 75 -6.94 -5.82 11.40
C VAL A 75 -6.61 -6.63 12.64
N ASN A 76 -5.64 -6.19 13.44
CA ASN A 76 -5.21 -6.92 14.63
C ASN A 76 -6.19 -6.79 15.81
N MET A 77 -7.03 -5.75 15.81
CA MET A 77 -8.05 -5.51 16.85
C MET A 77 -9.42 -6.12 16.51
N ALA A 78 -9.74 -6.28 15.22
CA ALA A 78 -10.84 -7.15 14.77
C ALA A 78 -10.44 -8.62 14.99
#